data_AF-A0A836V8V8-F1
#
_entry.id   AF-A0A836V8V8-F1
#
_cell.length_a   1.000
_cell.length_b   1.000
_cell.length_c   1.000
_cell.angle_alpha   90.00
_cell.angle_beta   90.00
_cell.angle_gamma   90.00
#
_symmetry.space_group_name_H-M   'P 1'
#
loop_
_entity.id
_entity.type
_entity.pdbx_description
1 polymer ?
#
loop_
_entity_poly.entity_id
_entity_poly.type
_entity_poly.pdbx_seq_one_letter_code
_entity_poly.pdbx_strand_id
1 'polypeptide(L)'
;MLNGTKLSPSQAADIPLRQLAHVGDAVFHLYVREKEVLIASSAKEMHKRTAGIVSYKGQAKALHKLTDALTVEERDLVRRARNMKPAAYRRSEQALYRKATAFEALLGYLYLTDIERLNHLLELVDAQQAGKNGDDGGESDDHSENE
;
A
#
# COMPACT_ATOMS: atom_id res chain seq x y z
N MET A 1 14.74 0.02 -10.79
CA MET A 1 14.89 -0.32 -9.36
C MET A 1 15.25 0.94 -8.59
N LEU A 2 14.55 1.17 -7.48
CA LEU A 2 14.81 2.26 -6.55
C LEU A 2 16.17 2.06 -5.87
N ASN A 3 17.05 3.06 -5.92
CA ASN A 3 18.42 2.91 -5.38
C ASN A 3 18.53 3.17 -3.87
N GLY A 4 17.48 3.74 -3.24
CA GLY A 4 17.44 4.07 -1.81
C GLY A 4 18.51 5.05 -1.35
N THR A 5 18.19 5.94 -0.41
CA THR A 5 19.26 6.63 0.34
C THR A 5 19.73 5.67 1.44
N LYS A 6 21.03 5.65 1.79
CA LYS A 6 21.55 4.81 2.88
C LYS A 6 21.73 5.61 4.15
N LEU A 7 20.62 6.03 4.77
CA LEU A 7 20.65 6.61 6.11
C LEU A 7 20.75 5.49 7.15
N SER A 8 21.39 5.78 8.29
CA SER A 8 21.24 4.91 9.46
C SER A 8 19.80 4.99 9.99
N PRO A 9 19.34 3.94 10.70
CA PRO A 9 18.06 3.97 11.41
C PRO A 9 17.90 5.19 12.33
N SER A 10 18.98 5.63 12.99
CA SER A 10 18.97 6.81 13.85
C SER A 10 18.73 8.11 13.07
N GLN A 11 19.42 8.30 11.95
CA GLN A 11 19.23 9.49 11.10
C GLN A 11 17.81 9.56 10.53
N ALA A 12 17.26 8.42 10.12
CA ALA A 12 15.88 8.38 9.62
C ALA A 12 14.83 8.58 10.73
N ALA A 13 15.12 8.20 11.97
CA ALA A 13 14.23 8.40 13.12
C ALA A 13 14.03 9.88 13.49
N ASP A 14 15.01 10.73 13.21
CA ASP A 14 14.94 12.18 13.44
C ASP A 14 14.11 12.92 12.37
N ILE A 15 13.83 12.28 11.22
CA ILE A 15 13.01 12.86 10.18
C ILE A 15 11.54 12.89 10.64
N PRO A 16 10.84 14.03 10.52
CA PRO A 16 9.43 14.11 10.85
C PRO A 16 8.60 13.06 10.08
N LEU A 17 7.74 12.32 10.80
CA LEU A 17 6.91 11.24 10.23
C LEU A 17 6.09 11.68 9.01
N ARG A 18 5.68 12.95 8.96
CA ARG A 18 4.95 13.52 7.81
C ARG A 18 5.83 13.65 6.56
N GLN A 19 7.12 13.92 6.72
CA GLN A 19 8.08 13.96 5.61
C GLN A 19 8.40 12.54 5.13
N LEU A 20 8.52 11.57 6.04
CA LEU A 20 8.63 10.15 5.67
C LEU A 20 7.40 9.71 4.88
N ALA A 21 6.19 10.06 5.33
CA ALA A 21 4.95 9.76 4.60
C ALA A 21 4.95 10.37 3.20
N HIS A 22 5.42 11.62 3.04
CA HIS A 22 5.54 12.25 1.73
C HIS A 22 6.43 11.44 0.76
N VAL A 23 7.58 10.94 1.24
CA VAL A 23 8.44 10.07 0.42
C VAL A 23 7.77 8.74 0.12
N GLY A 24 7.14 8.11 1.12
CA GLY A 24 6.50 6.81 0.96
C GLY A 24 5.29 6.82 0.02
N ASP A 25 4.54 7.91 -0.05
CA ASP A 25 3.46 8.09 -1.04
C ASP A 25 4.01 8.04 -2.47
N ALA A 26 5.13 8.72 -2.73
CA ALA A 26 5.79 8.68 -4.03
C ALA A 26 6.33 7.28 -4.37
N VAL A 27 6.96 6.62 -3.39
CA VAL A 27 7.47 5.24 -3.52
C VAL A 27 6.35 4.27 -3.86
N PHE A 28 5.22 4.33 -3.14
CA PHE A 28 4.09 3.43 -3.38
C PHE A 28 3.44 3.68 -4.74
N HIS A 29 3.26 4.96 -5.12
CA HIS A 29 2.75 5.31 -6.43
C HIS A 29 3.62 4.77 -7.56
N LEU A 30 4.94 4.92 -7.46
CA LEU A 30 5.86 4.42 -8.47
C LEU A 30 5.79 2.90 -8.56
N TYR A 31 5.86 2.21 -7.42
CA TYR A 31 5.75 0.75 -7.35
C TYR A 31 4.49 0.22 -8.05
N VAL A 32 3.32 0.80 -7.72
CA VAL A 32 2.05 0.39 -8.33
C VAL A 32 2.04 0.68 -9.83
N ARG A 33 2.54 1.84 -10.27
CA ARG A 33 2.58 2.20 -11.70
C ARG A 33 3.50 1.29 -12.52
N GLU A 34 4.66 0.93 -11.97
CA GLU A 34 5.61 0.00 -12.62
C GLU A 34 4.99 -1.37 -12.88
N LYS A 35 4.09 -1.83 -12.01
CA LYS A 35 3.34 -3.07 -12.23
C LYS A 35 2.19 -2.90 -13.20
N GLU A 36 1.39 -1.86 -12.99
CA GLU A 36 0.14 -1.66 -13.72
C GLU A 36 0.37 -1.34 -15.20
N VAL A 37 1.52 -0.74 -15.55
CA VAL A 37 1.92 -0.56 -16.96
C VAL A 37 2.19 -1.87 -17.70
N LEU A 38 2.52 -2.95 -16.97
CA LEU A 38 2.79 -4.28 -17.56
C LEU A 38 1.54 -5.16 -17.63
N ILE A 39 0.49 -4.82 -16.87
CA ILE A 39 -0.71 -5.65 -16.69
C ILE A 39 -1.91 -5.06 -17.45
N ALA A 40 -2.09 -3.74 -17.42
CA ALA A 40 -3.29 -3.11 -17.93
C ALA A 40 -3.33 -3.11 -19.47
N SER A 41 -4.50 -3.37 -20.04
CA SER A 41 -4.72 -3.39 -21.49
C SER A 41 -4.88 -1.99 -22.11
N SER A 42 -5.12 -0.97 -21.28
CA SER A 42 -5.32 0.41 -21.72
C SER A 42 -4.99 1.43 -20.63
N ALA A 43 -4.75 2.67 -21.03
CA ALA A 43 -4.50 3.78 -20.10
C ALA A 43 -5.67 4.02 -19.12
N LYS A 44 -6.92 3.84 -19.59
CA LYS A 44 -8.13 3.98 -18.76
C LYS A 44 -8.17 2.91 -17.67
N GLU A 45 -7.88 1.67 -18.04
CA GLU A 45 -7.82 0.56 -17.09
C GLU A 45 -6.69 0.76 -16.08
N MET A 46 -5.48 1.10 -16.55
CA MET A 46 -4.31 1.39 -15.73
C MET A 46 -4.61 2.48 -14.69
N HIS A 47 -5.27 3.57 -15.10
CA HIS A 47 -5.64 4.65 -14.18
C HIS A 47 -6.64 4.17 -13.13
N LYS A 48 -7.70 3.44 -13.53
CA LYS A 48 -8.71 2.91 -12.61
C LYS A 48 -8.09 1.97 -11.57
N ARG A 49 -7.24 1.05 -12.01
CA ARG A 49 -6.57 0.06 -11.15
C ARG A 49 -5.60 0.74 -10.19
N THR A 50 -4.72 1.60 -10.72
CA THR A 50 -3.79 2.39 -9.92
C THR A 50 -4.52 3.20 -8.86
N ALA A 51 -5.55 3.99 -9.24
CA ALA A 51 -6.31 4.83 -8.33
C ALA A 51 -6.96 4.03 -7.19
N GLY A 52 -7.46 2.82 -7.48
CA GLY A 52 -7.99 1.93 -6.46
C GLY A 52 -6.95 1.52 -5.40
N ILE A 53 -5.76 1.12 -5.86
CA ILE A 53 -4.67 0.63 -5.00
C ILE A 53 -4.06 1.76 -4.17
N VAL A 54 -3.75 2.90 -4.79
CA VAL A 54 -3.06 4.04 -4.13
C VAL A 54 -4.00 4.92 -3.30
N SER A 55 -5.32 4.70 -3.37
CA SER A 55 -6.27 5.40 -2.52
C SER A 55 -6.02 5.17 -1.02
N TYR A 56 -6.46 6.09 -0.16
CA TYR A 56 -6.36 5.92 1.30
C TYR A 56 -7.01 4.61 1.80
N LYS A 57 -8.06 4.12 1.12
CA LYS A 57 -8.70 2.83 1.43
C LYS A 57 -7.81 1.66 1.03
N GLY A 58 -7.23 1.71 -0.17
CA GLY A 58 -6.29 0.72 -0.68
C GLY A 58 -5.04 0.61 0.21
N GLN A 59 -4.46 1.76 0.56
CA GLN A 59 -3.32 1.84 1.47
C GLN A 59 -3.64 1.35 2.89
N ALA A 60 -4.80 1.71 3.45
CA ALA A 60 -5.23 1.18 4.75
C ALA A 60 -5.40 -0.35 4.74
N LYS A 61 -5.87 -0.92 3.62
CA LYS A 61 -5.94 -2.36 3.41
C LYS A 61 -4.53 -2.97 3.28
N ALA A 62 -3.62 -2.32 2.55
CA ALA A 62 -2.23 -2.77 2.42
C ALA A 62 -1.53 -2.84 3.79
N LEU A 63 -1.66 -1.80 4.63
CA LEU A 63 -1.10 -1.83 5.98
C LEU A 63 -1.69 -2.95 6.84
N HIS A 64 -3.00 -3.18 6.74
CA HIS A 64 -3.64 -4.24 7.50
C HIS A 64 -3.05 -5.62 7.17
N LYS A 65 -2.75 -5.88 5.90
CA LYS A 65 -2.10 -7.13 5.45
C LYS A 65 -0.70 -7.34 6.03
N LEU A 66 0.01 -6.25 6.32
CA LEU A 66 1.38 -6.31 6.84
C LEU A 66 1.44 -6.51 8.35
N THR A 67 0.33 -6.39 9.08
CA THR A 67 0.30 -6.31 10.55
C THR A 67 1.19 -7.35 11.25
N ASP A 68 1.12 -8.61 10.80
CA ASP A 68 1.84 -9.73 11.43
C ASP A 68 3.28 -9.88 10.91
N ALA A 69 3.59 -9.27 9.76
CA ALA A 69 4.92 -9.32 9.17
C ALA A 69 5.85 -8.22 9.70
N LEU A 70 5.31 -7.17 10.33
CA LEU A 70 6.09 -6.04 10.84
C LEU A 70 6.97 -6.43 12.04
N THR A 71 8.17 -5.87 12.13
CA THR A 71 9.02 -5.97 13.32
C THR A 71 8.47 -5.11 14.47
N VAL A 72 9.07 -5.20 15.66
CA VAL A 72 8.69 -4.37 16.81
C VAL A 72 8.87 -2.88 16.49
N GLU A 73 9.99 -2.54 15.85
CA GLU A 73 10.38 -1.17 15.49
C GLU A 73 9.45 -0.60 14.42
N GLU A 74 9.13 -1.39 13.39
CA GLU A 74 8.20 -1.02 12.32
C GLU A 74 6.78 -0.81 12.89
N ARG A 75 6.33 -1.68 13.79
CA ARG A 75 5.04 -1.51 14.48
C ARG A 75 5.00 -0.23 15.32
N ASP A 76 6.08 0.11 16.00
CA ASP A 76 6.15 1.37 16.76
C ASP A 76 6.08 2.59 15.84
N LEU A 77 6.83 2.59 14.74
CA LEU A 77 6.79 3.65 13.73
C LEU A 77 5.37 3.83 13.17
N VAL A 78 4.72 2.73 12.78
CA VAL A 78 3.32 2.74 12.32
C VAL A 78 2.39 3.29 13.40
N ARG A 79 2.53 2.85 14.65
CA ARG A 79 1.74 3.34 15.78
C ARG A 79 1.88 4.86 15.95
N ARG A 80 3.12 5.38 15.95
CA ARG A 80 3.39 6.82 16.05
C ARG A 80 2.79 7.58 14.86
N ALA A 81 2.92 7.06 13.65
CA ALA A 81 2.40 7.70 12.45
C ALA A 81 0.86 7.78 12.42
N ARG A 82 0.14 6.76 12.90
CA ARG A 82 -1.33 6.80 13.04
C ARG A 82 -1.82 7.91 13.98
N ASN A 83 -0.98 8.31 14.94
CA ASN A 83 -1.33 9.34 15.92
C ASN A 83 -1.14 10.77 15.38
N MET A 84 -0.53 10.95 14.21
CA MET A 84 -0.44 12.26 13.56
C MET A 84 -1.82 12.89 13.36
N LYS A 85 -1.92 14.22 13.49
CA LYS A 85 -3.17 14.93 13.24
C LYS A 85 -3.58 14.78 11.76
N PRO A 86 -4.78 14.25 11.46
CA PRO A 86 -5.25 14.12 10.09
C PRO A 86 -5.48 15.51 9.49
N ALA A 87 -5.17 15.68 8.20
CA ALA A 87 -5.44 16.91 7.48
C ALA A 87 -6.94 17.00 7.15
N ALA A 88 -7.75 17.59 8.04
CA ALA A 88 -9.15 17.97 7.82
C ALA A 88 -9.98 17.02 6.91
N TYR A 89 -10.36 15.85 7.43
CA TYR A 89 -11.25 14.89 6.76
C TYR A 89 -12.53 14.64 7.55
N ARG A 90 -13.58 14.13 6.86
CA ARG A 90 -14.82 13.68 7.49
C ARG A 90 -14.48 12.70 8.62
N ARG A 91 -15.11 12.86 9.79
CA ARG A 91 -14.80 12.04 10.99
C ARG A 91 -14.83 10.54 10.71
N SER A 92 -15.76 10.08 9.86
CA SER A 92 -15.90 8.68 9.44
C SER A 92 -14.69 8.10 8.71
N GLU A 93 -13.89 8.95 8.04
CA GLU A 93 -12.76 8.50 7.19
C GLU A 93 -11.41 8.68 7.88
N GLN A 94 -11.35 9.43 8.99
CA GLN A 94 -10.10 9.75 9.68
C GLN A 94 -9.31 8.51 10.08
N ALA A 95 -9.98 7.42 10.47
CA ALA A 95 -9.30 6.17 10.82
C ALA A 95 -8.57 5.53 9.63
N LEU A 96 -9.14 5.62 8.43
CA LEU A 96 -8.52 5.09 7.22
C LEU A 96 -7.37 5.98 6.75
N TYR A 97 -7.54 7.31 6.79
CA TYR A 97 -6.45 8.24 6.49
C TYR A 97 -5.27 8.07 7.44
N ARG A 98 -5.50 7.90 8.75
CA ARG A 98 -4.43 7.61 9.73
C ARG A 98 -3.68 6.32 9.38
N LYS A 99 -4.37 5.29 8.89
CA LYS A 99 -3.73 4.05 8.44
C LYS A 99 -2.93 4.26 7.15
N ALA A 100 -3.50 4.97 6.16
CA ALA A 100 -2.80 5.29 4.92
C ALA A 100 -1.51 6.09 5.20
N THR A 101 -1.59 7.16 5.99
CA THR A 101 -0.40 7.95 6.35
C THR A 101 0.63 7.14 7.14
N ALA A 102 0.20 6.17 7.95
CA ALA A 102 1.13 5.28 8.64
C ALA A 102 1.82 4.27 7.70
N PHE A 103 1.11 3.81 6.67
CA PHE A 103 1.68 2.99 5.60
C PHE A 103 2.73 3.78 4.82
N GLU A 104 2.38 4.99 4.38
CA GLU A 104 3.28 5.90 3.70
C GLU A 104 4.54 6.17 4.54
N ALA A 105 4.38 6.47 5.83
CA ALA A 105 5.53 6.72 6.71
C ALA A 105 6.46 5.49 6.83
N LEU A 106 5.90 4.28 6.90
CA LEU A 106 6.67 3.04 6.92
C LEU A 106 7.47 2.85 5.62
N LEU A 107 6.83 3.03 4.47
CA LEU A 107 7.51 2.87 3.18
C LEU A 107 8.61 3.92 2.99
N GLY A 108 8.35 5.17 3.39
CA GLY A 108 9.34 6.23 3.32
C GLY A 108 10.54 5.99 4.23
N TYR A 109 10.32 5.47 5.44
CA TYR A 109 11.40 5.06 6.34
C TYR A 109 12.25 3.95 5.70
N LEU A 110 11.62 2.86 5.26
CA LEU A 110 12.34 1.72 4.67
C LEU A 110 13.07 2.10 3.39
N TYR A 111 12.50 2.95 2.53
CA TYR A 111 13.17 3.47 1.35
C TYR A 111 14.50 4.19 1.66
N LEU A 112 14.59 4.83 2.83
CA LEU A 112 15.77 5.59 3.26
C LEU A 112 16.75 4.80 4.13
N THR A 113 16.38 3.59 4.57
CA THR A 113 17.21 2.79 5.50
C THR A 113 17.48 1.37 5.04
N ASP A 114 16.49 0.74 4.39
CA ASP A 114 16.49 -0.69 4.08
C ASP A 114 15.57 -1.00 2.88
N ILE A 115 16.14 -0.89 1.68
CA ILE A 115 15.42 -1.13 0.42
C ILE A 115 15.03 -2.60 0.24
N GLU A 116 15.79 -3.53 0.82
CA GLU A 116 15.49 -4.96 0.73
C GLU A 116 14.24 -5.29 1.56
N ARG A 117 14.17 -4.76 2.78
CA ARG A 117 12.98 -4.87 3.62
C ARG A 117 11.77 -4.18 3.01
N LEU A 118 11.95 -3.01 2.38
CA LEU A 118 10.89 -2.34 1.62
C LEU A 118 10.29 -3.27 0.55
N ASN A 119 11.15 -3.83 -0.31
CA ASN A 119 10.71 -4.70 -1.40
C ASN A 119 9.98 -5.93 -0.86
N HIS A 120 10.50 -6.57 0.18
CA HIS A 120 9.85 -7.71 0.82
C HIS A 120 8.43 -7.38 1.33
N LEU A 121 8.24 -6.22 1.99
CA LEU A 121 6.90 -5.82 2.44
C LEU A 121 5.96 -5.51 1.27
N LEU A 122 6.45 -4.87 0.21
CA LEU A 122 5.64 -4.58 -0.98
C LEU A 122 5.18 -5.87 -1.68
N GLU A 123 6.06 -6.88 -1.79
CA GLU A 123 5.71 -8.20 -2.32
C GLU A 123 4.64 -8.92 -1.48
N LEU A 124 4.69 -8.81 -0.15
CA LEU A 124 3.65 -9.35 0.73
C LEU A 124 2.28 -8.69 0.50
N VAL A 125 2.24 -7.39 0.24
CA VAL A 125 0.98 -6.67 -0.08
C VAL A 125 0.34 -7.26 -1.34
N ASP A 126 1.16 -7.64 -2.32
CA ASP A 126 0.77 -8.14 -3.62
C ASP A 126 0.37 -9.62 -3.64
N ALA A 127 1.15 -10.49 -2.98
CA ALA A 127 0.89 -11.93 -2.95
C ALA A 127 -0.53 -12.25 -2.44
N GLN A 128 -1.02 -11.44 -1.50
CA GLN A 128 -2.38 -11.55 -0.96
C GLN A 128 -3.47 -10.91 -1.84
N GLN A 129 -3.18 -10.49 -3.08
CA GLN A 129 -4.17 -10.07 -4.07
C GLN A 129 -4.47 -11.14 -5.13
N ALA A 130 -3.53 -12.07 -5.38
CA ALA A 130 -3.70 -13.14 -6.37
C ALA A 130 -4.76 -14.18 -5.96
N GLY A 131 -4.99 -14.38 -4.66
CA GLY A 131 -5.94 -15.36 -4.13
C GLY A 131 -7.44 -15.00 -4.21
N LYS A 132 -7.82 -13.92 -4.92
CA LYS A 132 -9.23 -13.48 -5.02
C LYS A 132 -9.80 -13.39 -6.44
N ASN A 133 -9.04 -13.80 -7.46
CA ASN A 133 -9.51 -13.79 -8.86
C ASN A 133 -9.84 -15.19 -9.41
N GLY A 134 -10.03 -16.20 -8.55
CA GLY A 134 -10.16 -17.61 -8.94
C GLY A 134 -11.50 -18.28 -8.65
N ASP A 135 -12.52 -17.55 -8.21
CA ASP A 135 -13.83 -18.13 -7.89
C ASP A 135 -14.93 -17.08 -8.06
N ASP A 136 -15.44 -16.95 -9.29
CA ASP A 136 -16.80 -16.46 -9.54
C ASP A 136 -17.29 -17.21 -10.80
N GLY A 137 -18.34 -17.99 -10.59
CA GLY A 137 -18.76 -19.09 -11.43
C GLY A 137 -19.21 -18.72 -12.84
N GLY A 138 -18.80 -19.56 -13.80
CA GLY A 138 -19.59 -19.87 -14.97
C GLY A 138 -20.23 -21.24 -14.77
N GLU A 139 -21.19 -21.32 -13.84
CA GLU A 139 -22.10 -22.46 -13.79
C GLU A 139 -23.10 -22.29 -14.93
N SER A 140 -22.99 -23.19 -15.90
CA SER A 140 -23.86 -23.29 -17.06
C SER A 140 -25.21 -23.85 -16.61
N ASP A 141 -26.21 -22.97 -16.50
CA ASP A 141 -27.60 -23.42 -16.53
C ASP A 141 -27.98 -23.72 -17.98
N ASP A 142 -27.75 -24.98 -18.34
CA ASP A 142 -28.47 -25.69 -19.40
C ASP A 142 -29.92 -25.85 -18.97
N HIS A 143 -30.81 -25.04 -19.57
CA HIS A 143 -32.22 -25.40 -19.64
C HIS A 143 -32.70 -25.32 -21.09
N SER A 144 -32.68 -26.50 -21.69
CA SER A 144 -33.52 -26.93 -22.80
C SER A 144 -35.02 -26.73 -22.53
N GLU A 145 -35.73 -26.37 -23.61
CA GLU A 145 -37.10 -26.75 -23.98
C GLU A 145 -38.27 -26.47 -23.01
N ASN A 146 -39.14 -25.52 -23.38
CA ASN A 146 -40.47 -25.87 -23.90
C ASN A 146 -41.28 -24.65 -24.37
N GLU A 147 -42.03 -24.90 -25.46
CA GLU A 147 -43.10 -24.12 -26.14
C GLU A 147 -42.72 -23.03 -27.15
#